data_AF-A0A6P0W838-F1
#
_entry.id   AF-A0A6P0W838-F1
#
_cell.length_a   1.000
_cell.length_b   1.000
_cell.length_c   1.000
_cell.angle_alpha   90.00
_cell.angle_beta   90.00
_cell.angle_gamma   90.00
#
_symmetry.space_group_name_H-M   'P 1'
#
loop_
_entity.id
_entity.type
_entity.pdbx_description
1 polymer ?
#
loop_
_entity_poly.entity_id
_entity_poly.type
_entity_poly.pdbx_seq_one_letter_code
_entity_poly.pdbx_strand_id
1 'polypeptide(L)'
;MGNIFVIGPRKSGKTTYLAGLAYWSERKMAFNQKMFTVHPLNEDARHLAEQARNIILSGDSLEGTRLPLGGVSDLPVYSFQIEVKRKLHKNETINLVVKDAAGELFDELESGFIYHKHEDLFQELLSKDVGGCLIFLTGWQGNSDEYYAQKLRVFTQKLDFYERTKDLRVAVAITKCERGELWPGRLDPGVDLFDVHLRQTKLLLQSEIAPENLRFFALSTFGVLGRNDPRPNRINEPGWDGEMSVLRDPDKWQPYSIFSPLYWLSTGNRIGVNV
;
A
#
# COMPACT_ATOMS: atom_id res chain seq x y z
N MET A 1 -2.06 -4.66 -18.58
CA MET A 1 -1.20 -3.97 -17.60
C MET A 1 -2.08 -3.68 -16.40
N GLY A 2 -1.65 -3.99 -15.19
CA GLY A 2 -2.49 -3.74 -14.01
C GLY A 2 -2.33 -2.29 -13.57
N ASN A 3 -3.30 -1.44 -13.88
CA ASN A 3 -3.35 -0.07 -13.36
C ASN A 3 -3.90 -0.14 -11.92
N ILE A 4 -3.09 0.27 -10.96
CA ILE A 4 -3.39 0.22 -9.53
C ILE A 4 -3.25 1.63 -8.95
N PHE A 5 -4.21 2.01 -8.12
CA PHE A 5 -4.10 3.20 -7.29
C PHE A 5 -3.78 2.81 -5.85
N VAL A 6 -2.89 3.57 -5.21
CA VAL A 6 -2.65 3.48 -3.77
C VAL A 6 -3.25 4.71 -3.12
N ILE A 7 -4.23 4.51 -2.25
CA ILE A 7 -4.92 5.58 -1.50
C ILE A 7 -4.76 5.35 0.01
N GLY A 8 -5.07 6.37 0.79
CA GLY A 8 -5.03 6.31 2.25
C GLY A 8 -4.60 7.65 2.85
N PRO A 9 -4.73 7.82 4.18
CA PRO A 9 -4.43 9.08 4.85
C PRO A 9 -3.03 9.61 4.54
N ARG A 10 -2.82 10.91 4.81
CA ARG A 10 -1.47 11.48 4.84
C ARG A 10 -0.58 10.66 5.79
N LYS A 11 0.70 10.50 5.42
CA LYS A 11 1.72 9.76 6.20
C LYS A 11 1.39 8.29 6.44
N SER A 12 0.51 7.70 5.64
CA SER A 12 0.26 6.26 5.69
C SER A 12 1.42 5.41 5.14
N GLY A 13 2.43 6.05 4.52
CA GLY A 13 3.64 5.39 4.04
C GLY A 13 3.55 4.87 2.60
N LYS A 14 2.61 5.40 1.79
CA LYS A 14 2.43 5.04 0.37
C LYS A 14 3.70 5.23 -0.45
N THR A 15 4.27 6.43 -0.44
CA THR A 15 5.50 6.76 -1.15
C THR A 15 6.68 5.93 -0.66
N THR A 16 6.85 5.79 0.67
CA THR A 16 7.88 4.92 1.27
C THR A 16 7.72 3.46 0.85
N TYR A 17 6.48 2.97 0.77
CA TYR A 17 6.16 1.61 0.31
C TYR A 17 6.56 1.41 -1.15
N LEU A 18 6.23 2.35 -2.04
CA LEU A 18 6.61 2.26 -3.45
C LEU A 18 8.13 2.38 -3.63
N ALA A 19 8.80 3.22 -2.86
CA ALA A 19 10.26 3.30 -2.81
C ALA A 19 10.89 1.97 -2.36
N GLY A 20 10.34 1.37 -1.30
CA GLY A 20 10.77 0.06 -0.82
C GLY A 20 10.54 -1.07 -1.85
N LEU A 21 9.48 -0.98 -2.65
CA LEU A 21 9.19 -1.90 -3.75
C LEU A 21 10.20 -1.71 -4.90
N ALA A 22 10.42 -0.46 -5.31
CA ALA A 22 11.35 -0.09 -6.38
C ALA A 22 12.78 -0.56 -6.07
N TYR A 23 13.22 -0.39 -4.82
CA TYR A 23 14.55 -0.80 -4.34
C TYR A 23 14.68 -2.30 -4.06
N TRP A 24 13.59 -3.08 -4.14
CA TRP A 24 13.56 -4.49 -3.71
C TRP A 24 14.66 -5.36 -4.33
N SER A 25 14.90 -5.23 -5.63
CA SER A 25 15.89 -6.06 -6.34
C SER A 25 17.32 -5.75 -5.95
N GLU A 26 17.63 -4.52 -5.57
CA GLU A 26 18.97 -4.08 -5.18
C GLU A 26 19.35 -4.52 -3.77
N ARG A 27 18.36 -4.91 -2.95
CA ARG A 27 18.61 -5.35 -1.58
C ARG A 27 19.47 -6.62 -1.57
N LYS A 28 20.46 -6.62 -0.67
CA LYS A 28 21.30 -7.79 -0.36
C LYS A 28 20.45 -8.80 0.42
N MET A 29 19.71 -9.64 -0.30
CA MET A 29 19.02 -10.80 0.27
C MET A 29 19.73 -12.07 -0.19
N ALA A 30 19.68 -13.10 0.65
CA ALA A 30 20.11 -14.43 0.22
C ALA A 30 19.27 -14.87 -0.99
N PHE A 31 19.92 -15.47 -1.99
CA PHE A 31 19.30 -15.82 -3.28
C PHE A 31 18.08 -16.74 -3.14
N ASN A 32 18.04 -17.55 -2.07
CA ASN A 32 16.95 -18.44 -1.70
C ASN A 32 15.73 -17.74 -1.08
N GLN A 33 15.81 -16.44 -0.78
CA GLN A 33 14.71 -15.65 -0.18
C GLN A 33 13.94 -14.79 -1.20
N LYS A 34 14.48 -14.56 -2.40
CA LYS A 34 13.82 -13.72 -3.41
C LYS A 34 12.80 -14.53 -4.22
N MET A 35 11.55 -14.56 -3.75
CA MET A 35 10.41 -15.14 -4.50
C MET A 35 10.06 -14.34 -5.75
N PHE A 36 10.45 -13.06 -5.80
CA PHE A 36 10.23 -12.19 -6.95
C PHE A 36 11.36 -11.16 -7.08
N THR A 37 11.51 -10.61 -8.29
CA THR A 37 12.37 -9.47 -8.62
C THR A 37 11.51 -8.34 -9.18
N VAL A 38 11.85 -7.11 -8.82
CA VAL A 38 11.18 -5.89 -9.28
C VAL A 38 12.13 -5.10 -10.17
N HIS A 39 11.63 -4.66 -11.32
CA HIS A 39 12.35 -3.86 -12.30
C HIS A 39 11.57 -2.56 -12.53
N PRO A 40 12.07 -1.42 -12.03
CA PRO A 40 11.52 -0.11 -12.37
C PRO A 40 11.65 0.16 -13.88
N LEU A 41 10.53 0.49 -14.55
CA LEU A 41 10.49 0.62 -16.00
C LEU A 41 10.63 2.08 -16.48
N ASN A 42 10.10 3.04 -15.72
CA ASN A 42 10.12 4.45 -16.07
C ASN A 42 10.93 5.29 -15.06
N GLU A 43 11.11 6.58 -15.38
CA GLU A 43 11.99 7.48 -14.62
C GLU A 43 11.48 7.70 -13.18
N ASP A 44 10.18 7.94 -13.00
CA ASP A 44 9.58 8.11 -11.67
C ASP A 44 9.84 6.89 -10.76
N ALA A 45 9.73 5.67 -11.30
CA ALA A 45 9.98 4.45 -10.53
C ALA A 45 11.47 4.24 -10.23
N ARG A 46 12.38 4.67 -11.11
CA ARG A 46 13.84 4.65 -10.83
C ARG A 46 14.21 5.68 -9.78
N HIS A 47 13.65 6.88 -9.87
CA HIS A 47 13.83 7.92 -8.87
C HIS A 47 13.36 7.46 -7.48
N LEU A 48 12.26 6.71 -7.39
CA LEU A 48 11.86 6.06 -6.13
C LEU A 48 12.91 5.09 -5.56
N ALA A 49 13.57 4.29 -6.41
CA ALA A 49 14.65 3.40 -5.97
C ALA A 49 15.88 4.21 -5.49
N GLU A 50 16.19 5.32 -6.14
CA GLU A 50 17.25 6.24 -5.70
C GLU A 50 16.91 6.92 -4.38
N GLN A 51 15.67 7.37 -4.20
CA GLN A 51 15.18 7.94 -2.94
C GLN A 51 15.25 6.92 -1.80
N ALA A 52 14.89 5.66 -2.05
CA ALA A 52 15.10 4.58 -1.09
C ALA A 52 16.58 4.42 -0.71
N ARG A 53 17.48 4.47 -1.69
CA ARG A 53 18.92 4.32 -1.46
C ARG A 53 19.53 5.50 -0.72
N ASN A 54 19.12 6.73 -1.04
CA ASN A 54 19.78 7.94 -0.58
C ASN A 54 19.13 8.52 0.69
N ILE A 55 17.83 8.30 0.89
CA ILE A 55 17.05 8.90 1.98
C ILE A 55 16.70 7.83 3.02
N ILE A 56 15.98 6.77 2.61
CA ILE A 56 15.50 5.76 3.56
C ILE A 56 16.66 5.00 4.23
N LEU A 57 17.66 4.56 3.46
CA LEU A 57 18.85 3.89 4.02
C LEU A 57 19.71 4.81 4.88
N SER A 58 19.62 6.12 4.69
CA SER A 58 20.32 7.11 5.52
C SER A 58 19.60 7.37 6.84
N GLY A 59 18.46 6.71 7.08
CA GLY A 59 17.65 6.89 8.29
C GLY A 59 16.71 8.10 8.22
N ASP A 60 16.39 8.60 7.02
CA ASP A 60 15.51 9.76 6.83
C ASP A 60 14.16 9.35 6.19
N SER A 61 13.17 10.24 6.20
CA SER A 61 11.83 10.02 5.68
C SER A 61 11.63 10.65 4.30
N LEU A 62 10.90 9.97 3.44
CA LEU A 62 10.37 10.60 2.23
C LEU A 62 9.24 11.58 2.59
N GLU A 63 9.14 12.66 1.82
CA GLU A 63 7.98 13.52 1.88
C GLU A 63 6.73 12.80 1.36
N GLY A 64 5.57 13.18 1.90
CA GLY A 64 4.30 12.67 1.40
C GLY A 64 3.96 13.30 0.05
N THR A 65 3.32 12.51 -0.82
CA THR A 65 2.81 12.99 -2.11
C THR A 65 1.85 14.16 -1.92
N ARG A 66 2.18 15.27 -2.57
CA ARG A 66 1.35 16.47 -2.70
C ARG A 66 0.82 16.53 -4.11
N LEU A 67 -0.33 17.15 -4.29
CA LEU A 67 -0.82 17.42 -5.64
C LEU A 67 0.03 18.53 -6.29
N PRO A 68 0.59 18.26 -7.48
CA PRO A 68 1.36 19.26 -8.20
C PRO A 68 0.46 20.39 -8.69
N LEU A 69 1.07 21.54 -8.96
CA LEU A 69 0.35 22.74 -9.41
C LEU A 69 -0.36 22.53 -10.76
N GLY A 70 0.13 21.64 -11.62
CA GLY A 70 -0.50 21.27 -12.89
C GLY A 70 -1.60 20.21 -12.77
N GLY A 71 -1.94 19.77 -11.54
CA GLY A 71 -3.08 18.89 -11.29
C GLY A 71 -2.78 17.40 -11.49
N VAL A 72 -3.82 16.63 -11.80
CA VAL A 72 -3.78 15.16 -11.77
C VAL A 72 -2.87 14.55 -12.85
N SER A 73 -2.72 15.23 -13.99
CA SER A 73 -1.83 14.81 -15.09
C SER A 73 -0.36 14.76 -14.69
N ASP A 74 0.02 15.56 -13.70
CA ASP A 74 1.40 15.74 -13.27
C ASP A 74 1.75 14.85 -12.07
N LEU A 75 0.80 14.04 -11.58
CA LEU A 75 1.08 13.07 -10.53
C LEU A 75 2.05 12.01 -11.05
N PRO A 76 3.10 11.67 -10.26
CA PRO A 76 4.07 10.68 -10.67
C PRO A 76 3.39 9.33 -10.88
N VAL A 77 3.75 8.67 -11.97
CA VAL A 77 3.19 7.37 -12.36
C VAL A 77 4.31 6.36 -12.29
N TYR A 78 4.17 5.31 -11.50
CA TYR A 78 5.26 4.37 -11.27
C TYR A 78 5.03 3.07 -12.04
N SER A 79 5.89 2.77 -13.01
CA SER A 79 5.79 1.55 -13.81
C SER A 79 6.80 0.51 -13.36
N PHE A 80 6.33 -0.72 -13.10
CA PHE A 80 7.15 -1.84 -12.65
C PHE A 80 6.91 -3.07 -13.50
N GLN A 81 7.98 -3.80 -13.78
CA GLN A 81 7.91 -5.20 -14.19
C GLN A 81 8.34 -6.06 -13.01
N ILE A 82 7.53 -7.05 -12.65
CA ILE A 82 7.80 -7.94 -11.52
C ILE A 82 7.83 -9.38 -12.03
N GLU A 83 8.96 -10.05 -11.84
CA GLU A 83 9.12 -11.46 -12.18
C GLU A 83 8.95 -12.32 -10.93
N VAL A 84 7.99 -13.22 -10.95
CA VAL A 84 7.67 -14.13 -9.86
C VAL A 84 8.24 -15.50 -10.17
N LYS A 85 9.15 -15.98 -9.31
CA LYS A 85 9.78 -17.29 -9.45
C LYS A 85 8.85 -18.37 -8.94
N ARG A 86 8.49 -19.34 -9.79
CA ARG A 86 7.69 -20.51 -9.41
C ARG A 86 8.57 -21.76 -9.49
N LYS A 87 8.64 -22.55 -8.40
CA LYS A 87 9.49 -23.76 -8.36
C LYS A 87 9.03 -24.87 -9.33
N LEU A 88 7.71 -25.01 -9.52
CA LEU A 88 7.08 -26.10 -10.28
C LEU A 88 6.38 -25.62 -11.56
N HIS A 89 6.33 -24.32 -11.81
CA HIS A 89 5.65 -23.73 -12.98
C HIS A 89 6.58 -22.73 -13.67
N LYS A 90 6.21 -22.32 -14.88
CA LYS A 90 6.89 -21.21 -15.55
C LYS A 90 6.85 -19.98 -14.66
N ASN A 91 7.96 -19.24 -14.65
CA ASN A 91 8.00 -17.93 -14.03
C ASN A 91 6.91 -17.05 -14.64
N GLU A 92 6.32 -16.22 -13.79
CA GLU A 92 5.23 -15.33 -14.16
C GLU A 92 5.76 -13.90 -14.16
N THR A 93 5.46 -13.13 -15.20
CA THR A 93 5.84 -11.73 -15.29
C THR A 93 4.60 -10.86 -15.22
N ILE A 94 4.62 -9.88 -14.33
CA ILE A 94 3.52 -8.93 -14.13
C ILE A 94 4.02 -7.53 -14.43
N ASN A 95 3.29 -6.79 -15.27
CA ASN A 95 3.56 -5.38 -15.51
C ASN A 95 2.49 -4.53 -14.80
N LEU A 96 2.94 -3.64 -13.92
CA LEU A 96 2.12 -2.78 -13.08
C LEU A 96 2.36 -1.33 -13.44
N VAL A 97 1.28 -0.56 -13.41
CA VAL A 97 1.32 0.89 -13.30
C VAL A 97 0.68 1.25 -11.97
N VAL A 98 1.40 1.95 -11.11
CA VAL A 98 0.94 2.32 -9.79
C VAL A 98 0.93 3.83 -9.66
N LYS A 99 -0.22 4.40 -9.26
CA LYS A 99 -0.34 5.81 -8.92
C LYS A 99 -0.44 5.99 -7.40
N ASP A 100 0.38 6.87 -6.86
CA ASP A 100 0.32 7.27 -5.45
C ASP A 100 -0.61 8.48 -5.32
N ALA A 101 -1.80 8.28 -4.77
CA ALA A 101 -2.72 9.38 -4.57
C ALA A 101 -2.29 10.24 -3.37
N ALA A 102 -2.46 11.55 -3.47
CA ALA A 102 -2.23 12.44 -2.33
C ALA A 102 -3.16 12.07 -1.14
N GLY A 103 -2.68 12.24 0.10
CA GLY A 103 -3.44 11.84 1.28
C GLY A 103 -4.75 12.62 1.47
N GLU A 104 -4.78 13.84 0.93
CA GLU A 104 -5.92 14.74 0.86
C GLU A 104 -7.12 14.11 0.17
N LEU A 105 -6.89 13.25 -0.85
CA LEU A 105 -7.95 12.51 -1.52
C LEU A 105 -8.73 11.64 -0.53
N PHE A 106 -8.01 11.04 0.43
CA PHE A 106 -8.62 10.22 1.47
C PHE A 106 -9.34 11.08 2.51
N ASP A 107 -8.81 12.26 2.83
CA ASP A 107 -9.46 13.16 3.79
C ASP A 107 -10.83 13.65 3.26
N GLU A 108 -10.94 13.88 1.95
CA GLU A 108 -12.17 14.35 1.28
C GLU A 108 -13.29 13.32 1.20
N LEU A 109 -13.00 12.04 1.45
CA LEU A 109 -14.01 11.00 1.56
C LEU A 109 -14.97 11.20 2.74
N GLU A 110 -14.75 12.17 3.62
CA GLU A 110 -15.62 12.45 4.77
C GLU A 110 -16.85 13.29 4.41
N SER A 111 -16.68 14.27 3.52
CA SER A 111 -17.72 15.25 3.21
C SER A 111 -18.67 14.77 2.11
N GLY A 112 -18.29 13.73 1.35
CA GLY A 112 -18.94 13.37 0.08
C GLY A 112 -18.68 14.38 -1.04
N PHE A 113 -18.03 15.51 -0.73
CA PHE A 113 -17.61 16.56 -1.65
C PHE A 113 -16.12 16.38 -1.97
N ILE A 114 -15.86 15.93 -3.19
CA ILE A 114 -14.50 15.94 -3.74
C ILE A 114 -14.26 17.36 -4.25
N TYR A 115 -13.19 18.02 -3.82
CA TYR A 115 -12.87 19.35 -4.37
C TYR A 115 -12.58 19.19 -5.88
N HIS A 116 -13.01 20.15 -6.70
CA HIS A 116 -12.81 20.09 -8.16
C HIS A 116 -11.39 19.71 -8.59
N LYS A 117 -10.37 20.16 -7.86
CA LYS A 117 -8.97 19.84 -8.11
C LYS A 117 -8.60 18.35 -7.97
N HIS A 118 -9.41 17.54 -7.29
CA HIS A 118 -9.19 16.10 -7.08
C HIS A 118 -10.26 15.24 -7.77
N GLU A 119 -11.25 15.88 -8.41
CA GLU A 119 -12.34 15.21 -9.11
C GLU A 119 -11.79 14.32 -10.24
N ASP A 120 -10.86 14.85 -11.03
CA ASP A 120 -10.18 14.11 -12.09
C ASP A 120 -9.44 12.86 -11.56
N LEU A 121 -8.84 12.95 -10.37
CA LEU A 121 -8.13 11.83 -9.75
C LEU A 121 -9.09 10.74 -9.29
N PHE A 122 -10.25 11.15 -8.77
CA PHE A 122 -11.31 10.24 -8.37
C PHE A 122 -11.96 9.56 -9.57
N GLN A 123 -12.21 10.32 -10.64
CA GLN A 123 -12.73 9.78 -11.90
C GLN A 123 -11.74 8.80 -12.52
N GLU A 124 -10.45 9.12 -12.52
CA GLU A 124 -9.41 8.20 -13.00
C GLU A 124 -9.33 6.94 -12.13
N LEU A 125 -9.30 7.06 -10.80
CA LEU A 125 -9.33 5.91 -9.88
C LEU A 125 -10.51 4.96 -10.17
N LEU A 126 -11.66 5.53 -10.54
CA LEU A 126 -12.90 4.79 -10.79
C LEU A 126 -13.12 4.43 -12.26
N SER A 127 -12.19 4.78 -13.15
CA SER A 127 -12.25 4.44 -14.58
C SER A 127 -12.05 2.95 -14.85
N LYS A 128 -12.64 2.44 -15.94
CA LYS A 128 -12.66 1.00 -16.26
C LYS A 128 -11.29 0.40 -16.59
N ASP A 129 -10.27 1.22 -16.89
CA ASP A 129 -8.90 0.75 -17.10
C ASP A 129 -8.15 0.51 -15.78
N VAL A 130 -8.61 1.06 -14.66
CA VAL A 130 -8.06 0.76 -13.33
C VAL A 130 -8.55 -0.60 -12.85
N GLY A 131 -7.62 -1.54 -12.70
CA GLY A 131 -7.92 -2.92 -12.28
C GLY A 131 -7.94 -3.12 -10.76
N GLY A 132 -7.34 -2.20 -10.00
CA GLY A 132 -7.29 -2.36 -8.54
C GLY A 132 -7.00 -1.09 -7.74
N CYS A 133 -7.41 -1.12 -6.47
CA CYS A 133 -7.16 -0.07 -5.49
C CYS A 133 -6.56 -0.69 -4.22
N LEU A 134 -5.45 -0.14 -3.75
CA LEU A 134 -4.78 -0.49 -2.51
C LEU A 134 -4.99 0.63 -1.48
N ILE A 135 -5.74 0.33 -0.43
CA ILE A 135 -6.09 1.29 0.63
C ILE A 135 -5.19 1.06 1.84
N PHE A 136 -4.42 2.07 2.23
CA PHE A 136 -3.55 2.04 3.40
C PHE A 136 -4.24 2.60 4.64
N LEU A 137 -4.32 1.79 5.68
CA LEU A 137 -4.81 2.16 7.01
C LEU A 137 -3.66 2.10 8.01
N THR A 138 -3.58 3.08 8.91
CA THR A 138 -2.48 3.20 9.89
C THR A 138 -2.92 3.39 11.31
N GLY A 139 -4.18 3.76 11.54
CA GLY A 139 -4.81 3.78 12.85
C GLY A 139 -5.44 2.44 13.17
N TRP A 140 -5.37 2.02 14.43
CA TRP A 140 -6.01 0.79 14.93
C TRP A 140 -6.48 0.93 16.38
N GLN A 141 -6.43 2.16 16.91
CA GLN A 141 -6.78 2.49 18.28
C GLN A 141 -7.69 3.73 18.31
N GLY A 142 -8.33 3.94 19.46
CA GLY A 142 -9.27 5.05 19.64
C GLY A 142 -10.40 4.98 18.60
N ASN A 143 -10.70 6.12 17.99
CA ASN A 143 -11.80 6.25 17.03
C ASN A 143 -11.41 5.89 15.59
N SER A 144 -10.28 5.18 15.38
CA SER A 144 -9.80 4.87 14.03
C SER A 144 -10.81 4.05 13.22
N ASP A 145 -11.48 3.08 13.84
CA ASP A 145 -12.45 2.23 13.15
C ASP A 145 -13.65 3.03 12.65
N GLU A 146 -14.23 3.88 13.49
CA GLU A 146 -15.33 4.76 13.09
C GLU A 146 -14.89 5.74 12.00
N TYR A 147 -13.72 6.36 12.16
CA TYR A 147 -13.13 7.28 11.19
C TYR A 147 -12.97 6.63 9.81
N TYR A 148 -12.44 5.41 9.75
CA TYR A 148 -12.28 4.69 8.49
C TYR A 148 -13.61 4.20 7.91
N ALA A 149 -14.53 3.70 8.74
CA ALA A 149 -15.84 3.27 8.30
C ALA A 149 -16.64 4.41 7.66
N GLN A 150 -16.58 5.62 8.23
CA GLN A 150 -17.26 6.80 7.67
C GLN A 150 -16.72 7.15 6.28
N LYS A 151 -15.40 7.28 6.13
CA LYS A 151 -14.77 7.63 4.85
C LYS A 151 -14.95 6.52 3.80
N LEU A 152 -14.78 5.26 4.20
CA LEU A 152 -14.90 4.14 3.27
C LEU A 152 -16.34 3.87 2.86
N ARG A 153 -17.34 4.33 3.62
CA ARG A 153 -18.75 4.31 3.18
C ARG A 153 -18.98 5.23 1.98
N VAL A 154 -18.38 6.42 1.99
CA VAL A 154 -18.45 7.33 0.85
C VAL A 154 -17.70 6.72 -0.34
N PHE A 155 -16.54 6.11 -0.11
CA PHE A 155 -15.82 5.39 -1.16
C PHE A 155 -16.66 4.29 -1.80
N THR A 156 -17.34 3.43 -1.02
CA THR A 156 -18.18 2.36 -1.57
C THR A 156 -19.40 2.89 -2.30
N GLN A 157 -20.03 3.98 -1.82
CA GLN A 157 -21.09 4.67 -2.55
C GLN A 157 -20.62 5.18 -3.91
N LYS A 158 -19.39 5.70 -3.99
CA LYS A 158 -18.79 6.10 -5.28
C LYS A 158 -18.47 4.88 -6.15
N LEU A 159 -17.97 3.79 -5.59
CA LEU A 159 -17.81 2.55 -6.35
C LEU A 159 -19.14 2.10 -6.97
N ASP A 160 -20.23 2.14 -6.21
CA ASP A 160 -21.55 1.77 -6.71
C ASP A 160 -22.03 2.71 -7.81
N PHE A 161 -21.92 4.03 -7.60
CA PHE A 161 -22.29 5.05 -8.59
C PHE A 161 -21.55 4.89 -9.93
N TYR A 162 -20.27 4.52 -9.91
CA TYR A 162 -19.47 4.26 -11.12
C TYR A 162 -19.53 2.79 -11.59
N GLU A 163 -20.44 1.98 -11.03
CA GLU A 163 -20.62 0.55 -11.34
C GLU A 163 -19.31 -0.26 -11.23
N ARG A 164 -18.52 0.03 -10.18
CA ARG A 164 -17.20 -0.56 -9.92
C ARG A 164 -17.17 -1.64 -8.84
N THR A 165 -18.26 -1.83 -8.11
CA THR A 165 -18.35 -2.82 -7.00
C THR A 165 -18.10 -4.26 -7.45
N LYS A 166 -18.32 -4.56 -8.73
CA LYS A 166 -18.18 -5.91 -9.32
C LYS A 166 -16.88 -6.18 -10.07
N ASP A 167 -16.11 -5.15 -10.44
CA ASP A 167 -14.94 -5.30 -11.31
C ASP A 167 -13.65 -4.69 -10.75
N LEU A 168 -13.72 -3.72 -9.82
CA LEU A 168 -12.55 -3.18 -9.16
C LEU A 168 -12.16 -4.07 -7.98
N ARG A 169 -10.93 -4.62 -8.01
CA ARG A 169 -10.38 -5.30 -6.83
C ARG A 169 -9.90 -4.26 -5.81
N VAL A 170 -10.30 -4.42 -4.56
CA VAL A 170 -9.95 -3.54 -3.44
C VAL A 170 -9.15 -4.35 -2.43
N ALA A 171 -7.88 -3.98 -2.27
CA ALA A 171 -7.01 -4.50 -1.23
C ALA A 171 -6.94 -3.46 -0.10
N VAL A 172 -7.21 -3.88 1.13
CA VAL A 172 -7.19 -3.01 2.31
C VAL A 172 -6.07 -3.50 3.20
N ALA A 173 -5.07 -2.66 3.43
CA ALA A 173 -3.90 -3.02 4.20
C ALA A 173 -3.80 -2.20 5.47
N ILE A 174 -3.70 -2.86 6.63
CA ILE A 174 -3.07 -2.20 7.78
C ILE A 174 -1.58 -2.17 7.49
N THR A 175 -1.01 -0.98 7.52
CA THR A 175 0.41 -0.75 7.28
C THR A 175 1.12 -0.45 8.60
N LYS A 176 2.46 -0.36 8.56
CA LYS A 176 3.29 -0.20 9.76
C LYS A 176 3.11 -1.35 10.76
N CYS A 177 2.81 -2.56 10.25
CA CYS A 177 2.57 -3.75 11.07
C CYS A 177 3.82 -4.31 11.76
N GLU A 178 5.00 -3.71 11.55
CA GLU A 178 6.18 -3.98 12.39
C GLU A 178 5.99 -3.52 13.84
N ARG A 179 5.00 -2.67 14.12
CA ARG A 179 4.64 -2.27 15.48
C ARG A 179 4.25 -3.51 16.30
N GLY A 180 4.83 -3.64 17.48
CA GLY A 180 4.81 -4.88 18.26
C GLY A 180 3.41 -5.39 18.58
N GLU A 181 2.43 -4.50 18.69
CA GLU A 181 1.02 -4.82 18.95
C GLU A 181 0.34 -5.47 17.73
N LEU A 182 0.76 -5.11 16.52
CA LEU A 182 0.18 -5.63 15.27
C LEU A 182 0.95 -6.82 14.71
N TRP A 183 2.24 -6.94 15.03
CA TRP A 183 3.12 -7.96 14.46
C TRP A 183 2.57 -9.39 14.58
N PRO A 184 1.96 -9.83 15.70
CA PRO A 184 1.40 -11.17 15.82
C PRO A 184 0.27 -11.45 14.83
N GLY A 185 -0.62 -10.47 14.58
CA GLY A 185 -1.80 -10.64 13.72
C GLY A 185 -1.54 -10.53 12.22
N ARG A 186 -0.27 -10.40 11.80
CA ARG A 186 0.07 -10.20 10.38
C ARG A 186 -0.20 -11.41 9.48
N LEU A 187 -0.37 -12.60 10.04
CA LEU A 187 -0.50 -13.87 9.31
C LEU A 187 -1.91 -14.08 8.77
N ASP A 188 -2.93 -13.82 9.59
CA ASP A 188 -4.33 -13.73 9.14
C ASP A 188 -4.88 -12.34 9.48
N PRO A 189 -4.51 -11.29 8.72
CA PRO A 189 -4.88 -9.92 9.04
C PRO A 189 -6.39 -9.72 9.11
N GLY A 190 -7.17 -10.47 8.31
CA GLY A 190 -8.62 -10.37 8.32
C GLY A 190 -9.23 -10.70 9.69
N VAL A 191 -8.73 -11.74 10.33
CA VAL A 191 -9.20 -12.19 11.65
C VAL A 191 -8.43 -11.48 12.76
N ASP A 192 -7.10 -11.54 12.73
CA ASP A 192 -6.29 -11.16 13.87
C ASP A 192 -6.06 -9.65 13.99
N LEU A 193 -6.35 -8.87 12.95
CA LEU A 193 -6.22 -7.41 12.98
C LEU A 193 -7.52 -6.69 12.68
N PHE A 194 -8.19 -7.01 11.57
CA PHE A 194 -9.40 -6.29 11.17
C PHE A 194 -10.58 -6.60 12.09
N ASP A 195 -10.83 -7.86 12.50
CA ASP A 195 -11.91 -8.14 13.47
C ASP A 195 -11.62 -7.57 14.87
N VAL A 196 -10.34 -7.42 15.22
CA VAL A 196 -9.91 -6.92 16.53
C VAL A 196 -9.94 -5.39 16.61
N HIS A 197 -9.43 -4.71 15.59
CA HIS A 197 -9.17 -3.27 15.64
C HIS A 197 -10.04 -2.42 14.71
N LEU A 198 -10.54 -2.99 13.60
CA LEU A 198 -11.21 -2.27 12.52
C LEU A 198 -12.50 -3.00 12.09
N ARG A 199 -13.27 -3.47 13.07
CA ARG A 199 -14.40 -4.39 12.86
C ARG A 199 -15.53 -3.72 12.08
N GLN A 200 -15.88 -2.48 12.41
CA GLN A 200 -16.92 -1.74 11.70
C GLN A 200 -16.51 -1.49 10.24
N THR A 201 -15.26 -1.08 10.04
CA THR A 201 -14.67 -0.88 8.71
C THR A 201 -14.71 -2.16 7.88
N LYS A 202 -14.30 -3.29 8.48
CA LYS A 202 -14.32 -4.60 7.81
C LYS A 202 -15.74 -5.00 7.41
N LEU A 203 -16.69 -4.94 8.34
CA LEU A 203 -18.08 -5.33 8.10
C LEU A 203 -18.72 -4.49 7.00
N LEU A 204 -18.50 -3.18 7.01
CA LEU A 204 -18.94 -2.27 5.95
C LEU A 204 -18.38 -2.70 4.59
N LEU A 205 -17.07 -2.88 4.48
CA LEU A 205 -16.48 -3.23 3.18
C LEU A 205 -16.98 -4.59 2.67
N GLN A 206 -17.18 -5.55 3.57
CA GLN A 206 -17.73 -6.86 3.22
C GLN A 206 -19.22 -6.83 2.85
N SER A 207 -20.00 -5.84 3.33
CA SER A 207 -21.39 -5.67 2.91
C SER A 207 -21.50 -5.01 1.54
N GLU A 208 -20.57 -4.13 1.19
CA GLU A 208 -20.63 -3.31 -0.04
C GLU A 208 -19.82 -3.88 -1.21
N ILE A 209 -18.79 -4.71 -0.96
CA ILE A 209 -17.88 -5.23 -1.98
C ILE A 209 -17.89 -6.76 -1.96
N ALA A 210 -18.06 -7.36 -3.15
CA ALA A 210 -18.10 -8.81 -3.31
C ALA A 210 -16.80 -9.47 -2.79
N PRO A 211 -16.87 -10.63 -2.10
CA PRO A 211 -15.72 -11.28 -1.48
C PRO A 211 -14.55 -11.59 -2.44
N GLU A 212 -14.83 -11.85 -3.72
CA GLU A 212 -13.84 -12.08 -4.76
C GLU A 212 -13.02 -10.81 -5.12
N ASN A 213 -13.58 -9.64 -4.84
CA ASN A 213 -13.02 -8.33 -5.12
C ASN A 213 -12.53 -7.59 -3.87
N LEU A 214 -12.62 -8.18 -2.69
CA LEU A 214 -12.15 -7.57 -1.44
C LEU A 214 -11.15 -8.47 -0.72
N ARG A 215 -10.00 -7.92 -0.35
CA ARG A 215 -9.06 -8.61 0.54
C ARG A 215 -8.38 -7.70 1.54
N PHE A 216 -8.09 -8.30 2.69
CA PHE A 216 -7.41 -7.67 3.81
C PHE A 216 -5.96 -8.15 3.88
N PHE A 217 -5.05 -7.21 4.14
CA PHE A 217 -3.62 -7.45 4.22
C PHE A 217 -3.02 -6.79 5.47
N ALA A 218 -1.91 -7.33 5.93
CA ALA A 218 -0.95 -6.63 6.78
C ALA A 218 0.32 -6.43 5.98
N LEU A 219 0.92 -5.25 6.06
CA LEU A 219 2.21 -4.98 5.45
C LEU A 219 3.09 -4.10 6.32
N SER A 220 4.39 -4.21 6.10
CA SER A 220 5.38 -3.37 6.74
C SER A 220 6.45 -3.00 5.72
N THR A 221 6.68 -1.70 5.55
CA THR A 221 7.72 -1.21 4.65
C THR A 221 9.11 -1.34 5.26
N PHE A 222 9.25 -1.29 6.59
CA PHE A 222 10.56 -1.38 7.26
C PHE A 222 10.88 -2.77 7.80
N GLY A 223 9.86 -3.50 8.27
CA GLY A 223 10.02 -4.78 8.93
C GLY A 223 10.46 -4.66 10.39
N VAL A 224 10.88 -5.81 10.93
CA VAL A 224 11.46 -5.94 12.27
C VAL A 224 12.96 -6.13 12.19
N LEU A 225 13.68 -5.97 13.29
CA LEU A 225 15.14 -6.14 13.34
C LEU A 225 15.59 -7.58 13.01
N GLY A 226 14.74 -8.58 13.25
CA GLY A 226 14.99 -9.92 12.74
C GLY A 226 13.99 -10.95 13.24
N ARG A 227 14.16 -12.19 12.80
CA ARG A 227 13.27 -13.31 13.16
C ARG A 227 13.21 -13.53 14.68
N ASN A 228 14.35 -13.44 15.37
CA ASN A 228 14.46 -13.60 16.82
C ASN A 228 14.51 -12.25 17.56
N ASP A 229 14.34 -11.15 16.84
CA ASP A 229 14.29 -9.80 17.38
C ASP A 229 13.11 -9.05 16.72
N PRO A 230 11.87 -9.32 17.19
CA PRO A 230 10.66 -8.78 16.57
C PRO A 230 10.44 -7.30 16.89
N ARG A 231 11.44 -6.60 17.44
CA ARG A 231 11.34 -5.17 17.67
C ARG A 231 11.20 -4.45 16.33
N PRO A 232 10.37 -3.40 16.25
CA PRO A 232 10.20 -2.62 15.03
C PRO A 232 11.55 -2.10 14.50
N ASN A 233 11.82 -2.27 13.21
CA ASN A 233 12.91 -1.58 12.53
C ASN A 233 12.49 -0.15 12.14
N ARG A 234 11.89 0.54 13.10
CA ARG A 234 11.25 1.85 12.92
C ARG A 234 11.51 2.69 14.17
N ILE A 235 11.81 3.95 13.98
CA ILE A 235 11.76 4.97 15.02
C ILE A 235 10.88 6.14 14.56
N ASN A 236 10.34 6.87 15.52
CA ASN A 236 9.62 8.11 15.27
C ASN A 236 10.57 9.28 15.47
N GLU A 237 10.61 10.18 14.51
CA GLU A 237 11.36 11.42 14.61
C GLU A 237 10.44 12.63 14.40
N PRO A 238 10.73 13.78 15.04
CA PRO A 238 10.05 15.02 14.73
C PRO A 238 10.31 15.41 13.27
N GLY A 239 9.25 15.60 12.50
CA GLY A 239 9.30 16.17 11.16
C GLY A 239 8.57 17.50 11.05
N TRP A 240 8.67 18.13 9.88
CA TRP A 240 8.10 19.44 9.59
C TRP A 240 6.57 19.52 9.78
N ASP A 241 5.87 18.40 9.66
CA ASP A 241 4.41 18.30 9.79
C ASP A 241 4.00 17.43 11.00
N GLY A 242 4.89 17.18 11.97
CA GLY A 242 4.66 16.27 13.11
C GLY A 242 5.50 14.99 12.99
N GLU A 243 5.14 13.92 13.70
CA GLU A 243 5.97 12.70 13.72
C GLU A 243 6.10 12.03 12.33
N MET A 244 7.33 11.73 11.95
CA MET A 244 7.68 10.91 10.79
C MET A 244 8.25 9.58 11.24
N SER A 245 8.11 8.56 10.41
CA SER A 245 8.64 7.21 10.68
C SER A 245 9.86 6.98 9.81
N VAL A 246 11.00 6.74 10.44
CA VAL A 246 12.26 6.45 9.73
C VAL A 246 12.77 5.06 10.06
N LEU A 247 13.63 4.55 9.18
CA LEU A 247 14.23 3.23 9.29
C LEU A 247 15.30 3.25 10.38
N ARG A 248 15.21 2.32 11.34
CA ARG A 248 16.09 2.30 12.52
C ARG A 248 17.48 1.73 12.23
N ASP A 249 17.54 0.65 11.47
CA ASP A 249 18.73 -0.13 11.18
C ASP A 249 18.70 -0.52 9.68
N PRO A 250 19.44 0.20 8.82
CA PRO A 250 19.46 -0.02 7.38
C PRO A 250 19.91 -1.42 6.97
N ASP A 251 20.85 -2.02 7.70
CA ASP A 251 21.36 -3.36 7.42
C ASP A 251 20.32 -4.44 7.68
N LYS A 252 19.32 -4.13 8.51
CA LYS A 252 18.20 -5.01 8.86
C LYS A 252 16.90 -4.59 8.18
N TRP A 253 16.94 -3.70 7.20
CA TRP A 253 15.74 -3.31 6.47
C TRP A 253 15.12 -4.56 5.83
N GLN A 254 13.93 -4.99 6.26
CA GLN A 254 13.26 -6.22 5.79
C GLN A 254 11.74 -6.07 5.68
N PRO A 255 11.23 -5.36 4.66
CA PRO A 255 9.80 -5.24 4.41
C PRO A 255 9.10 -6.59 4.32
N TYR A 256 7.87 -6.61 4.80
CA TYR A 256 6.97 -7.77 4.80
C TYR A 256 5.73 -7.47 3.94
N SER A 257 5.29 -8.47 3.19
CA SER A 257 4.07 -8.41 2.36
C SER A 257 4.04 -7.25 1.37
N ILE A 258 5.21 -6.76 0.93
CA ILE A 258 5.28 -5.58 0.07
C ILE A 258 4.68 -5.85 -1.32
N PHE A 259 4.71 -7.08 -1.80
CA PHE A 259 4.23 -7.46 -3.14
C PHE A 259 2.88 -8.20 -3.12
N SER A 260 2.53 -8.89 -2.04
CA SER A 260 1.32 -9.73 -1.97
C SER A 260 0.02 -9.00 -2.34
N PRO A 261 -0.23 -7.75 -1.87
CA PRO A 261 -1.43 -7.00 -2.26
C PRO A 261 -1.44 -6.69 -3.76
N LEU A 262 -0.32 -6.25 -4.33
CA LEU A 262 -0.22 -5.90 -5.77
C LEU A 262 -0.39 -7.12 -6.67
N TYR A 263 0.20 -8.24 -6.28
CA TYR A 263 0.03 -9.52 -6.97
C TYR A 263 -1.44 -9.92 -7.01
N TRP A 264 -2.15 -9.84 -5.88
CA TRP A 264 -3.56 -10.18 -5.81
C TRP A 264 -4.44 -9.20 -6.59
N LEU A 265 -4.20 -7.89 -6.49
CA LEU A 265 -4.94 -6.89 -7.28
C LEU A 265 -4.82 -7.17 -8.78
N SER A 266 -3.63 -7.58 -9.24
CA SER A 266 -3.35 -7.80 -10.66
C SER A 266 -3.89 -9.13 -11.19
N THR A 267 -3.88 -10.18 -10.38
CA THR A 267 -4.13 -11.55 -10.85
C THR A 267 -5.40 -12.19 -10.26
N GLY A 268 -5.93 -11.63 -9.17
CA GLY A 268 -6.95 -12.27 -8.34
C GLY A 268 -6.43 -13.45 -7.49
N ASN A 269 -5.17 -13.84 -7.65
CA ASN A 269 -4.57 -15.01 -7.02
C ASN A 269 -3.72 -14.62 -5.80
N ARG A 270 -3.54 -15.57 -4.87
CA ARG A 270 -2.54 -15.42 -3.80
C ARG A 270 -1.17 -15.78 -4.38
N ILE A 271 -0.15 -14.99 -4.04
CA ILE A 271 1.22 -15.44 -4.22
C ILE A 271 1.42 -16.62 -3.27
N GLY A 272 1.73 -17.80 -3.80
CA GLY A 272 1.86 -19.02 -2.99
C GLY A 272 2.91 -18.80 -1.91
N VAL A 273 2.49 -18.78 -0.64
CA VAL A 273 3.39 -18.55 0.49
C VAL A 273 4.04 -19.88 0.83
N ASN A 274 5.35 -20.00 0.63
CA ASN A 274 6.13 -20.73 1.63
C ASN A 274 6.38 -19.70 2.73
N VAL A 275 5.65 -19.84 3.84
CA VAL A 275 5.74 -18.99 5.03
C VAL A 275 7.17 -18.96 5.57
#